data_AF-A0A7C2XL46-F1
#
_entry.id   AF-A0A7C2XL46-F1
#
_cell.length_a   1.000
_cell.length_b   1.000
_cell.length_c   1.000
_cell.angle_alpha   90.00
_cell.angle_beta   90.00
_cell.angle_gamma   90.00
#
_symmetry.space_group_name_H-M   'P 1'
#
loop_
_entity.id
_entity.type
_entity.pdbx_description
1 polymer ?
#
loop_
_entity_poly.entity_id
_entity_poly.type
_entity_poly.pdbx_seq_one_letter_code
_entity_poly.pdbx_strand_id
1 'polypeptide(L)'
;MLEVRIHGATLAIRYEDLVEMLSGGIAARVERIGRNWMDYIGGLAGLAQKSKSGKAINIDLVCGDRFTVSLESVRAVIDKKERHAAVAEVPSQARDPSVRNRLISEFSGIE
;
A
#
# COMPACT_ATOMS: atom_id res chain seq x y z
N MET A 1 10.30 2.70 -7.50
CA MET A 1 9.27 2.75 -6.44
C MET A 1 7.91 2.63 -7.08
N LEU A 2 6.99 1.85 -6.51
CA LEU A 2 5.58 1.86 -6.94
C LEU A 2 4.83 2.86 -6.06
N GLU A 3 4.14 3.81 -6.70
CA GLU A 3 3.26 4.76 -6.02
C GLU A 3 1.88 4.12 -5.85
N VAL A 4 1.34 4.21 -4.63
CA VAL A 4 0.03 3.69 -4.25
C VAL A 4 -0.81 4.88 -3.78
N ARG A 5 -1.85 5.23 -4.55
CA ARG A 5 -2.77 6.32 -4.22
C ARG A 5 -4.08 5.76 -3.69
N ILE A 6 -4.39 6.07 -2.44
CA ILE A 6 -5.59 5.58 -1.75
C ILE A 6 -6.22 6.74 -0.98
N HIS A 7 -7.51 7.03 -1.23
CA HIS A 7 -8.28 8.09 -0.57
C HIS A 7 -7.53 9.43 -0.36
N GLY A 8 -6.74 9.86 -1.36
CA GLY A 8 -5.98 11.12 -1.31
C GLY A 8 -4.60 11.03 -0.65
N ALA A 9 -4.26 9.93 0.03
CA ALA A 9 -2.92 9.67 0.50
C ALA A 9 -2.02 9.10 -0.61
N THR A 10 -0.77 9.55 -0.64
CA THR A 10 0.26 9.01 -1.53
C THR A 10 1.23 8.16 -0.72
N LEU A 11 1.18 6.86 -0.96
CA LEU A 11 2.03 5.87 -0.33
C LEU A 11 3.02 5.30 -1.36
N ALA A 12 4.06 4.65 -0.85
CA ALA A 12 5.11 4.05 -1.64
C ALA A 12 5.39 2.63 -1.19
N ILE A 13 5.68 1.76 -2.16
CA ILE A 13 6.32 0.47 -1.91
C ILE A 13 7.63 0.45 -2.70
N ARG A 14 8.72 0.10 -2.03
CA ARG A 14 10.03 -0.05 -2.70
C ARG A 14 9.99 -1.22 -3.67
N TYR A 15 10.63 -1.04 -4.81
CA TYR A 15 10.64 -2.07 -5.84
C TYR A 15 11.41 -3.32 -5.39
N GLU A 16 12.52 -3.14 -4.67
CA GLU A 16 13.32 -4.24 -4.11
C GLU A 16 12.51 -5.09 -3.13
N ASP A 17 11.85 -4.48 -2.14
CA ASP A 17 10.98 -5.15 -1.17
C ASP A 17 9.85 -5.91 -1.87
N LEU A 18 9.27 -5.30 -2.91
CA LEU A 18 8.22 -5.93 -3.70
C LEU A 18 8.74 -7.16 -4.44
N VAL A 19 9.89 -7.07 -5.12
CA VAL A 19 10.50 -8.20 -5.83
C VAL A 19 10.89 -9.32 -4.87
N GLU A 20 11.44 -8.98 -3.71
CA GLU A 20 11.79 -9.94 -2.67
C GLU A 20 10.54 -10.68 -2.18
N MET A 21 9.49 -9.94 -1.80
CA MET A 21 8.20 -10.51 -1.40
C MET A 21 7.60 -11.39 -2.50
N LEU A 22 7.71 -10.99 -3.77
CA LEU A 22 7.21 -11.78 -4.88
C LEU A 22 8.00 -13.07 -5.11
N SER A 23 9.29 -13.08 -4.77
CA SER A 23 10.21 -14.22 -4.95
C SER A 23 10.23 -15.21 -3.77
N GLY A 24 9.48 -14.93 -2.69
CA GLY A 24 9.39 -15.82 -1.52
C GLY A 24 9.56 -15.10 -0.18
N GLY A 25 9.83 -13.79 -0.19
CA GLY A 25 9.85 -12.95 0.99
C GLY A 25 8.47 -12.81 1.66
N ILE A 26 8.49 -12.35 2.91
CA ILE A 26 7.32 -12.38 3.80
C ILE A 26 6.40 -11.17 3.61
N ALA A 27 6.98 -9.98 3.45
CA ALA A 27 6.25 -8.72 3.32
C ALA A 27 7.12 -7.64 2.69
N ALA A 28 6.49 -6.66 2.05
CA ALA A 28 7.10 -5.42 1.60
C ALA A 28 6.61 -4.25 2.46
N ARG A 29 7.46 -3.25 2.72
CA ARG A 29 7.08 -2.08 3.50
C ARG A 29 6.24 -1.12 2.66
N VAL A 30 5.17 -0.60 3.25
CA VAL A 30 4.38 0.49 2.69
C VAL A 30 4.76 1.74 3.47
N GLU A 31 5.27 2.74 2.78
CA GLU A 31 5.81 3.96 3.38
C GLU A 31 5.02 5.19 2.92
N ARG A 32 4.94 6.21 3.77
CA ARG A 32 4.34 7.49 3.38
C ARG A 32 5.29 8.24 2.44
N ILE A 33 4.77 8.85 1.38
CA ILE A 33 5.52 9.86 0.64
C ILE A 33 5.09 11.22 1.20
N GLY A 34 5.98 11.86 1.96
CA GLY A 34 5.80 13.24 2.37
C GLY A 34 6.33 14.16 1.28
N ARG A 35 5.51 15.11 0.82
CA ARG A 35 5.95 16.21 -0.06
C ARG A 35 6.12 17.45 0.79
N ASN A 36 7.33 17.71 1.27
CA ASN A 36 7.67 19.02 1.82
C ASN A 36 8.99 19.47 1.20
N TRP A 37 8.92 20.32 0.17
CA TRP A 37 10.01 20.89 -0.65
C TRP A 37 10.99 19.91 -1.34
N MET A 38 11.05 18.65 -0.91
CA MET A 38 11.64 17.46 -1.56
C MET A 38 10.78 16.25 -1.17
N ASP A 39 10.64 15.24 -2.06
CA ASP A 39 10.00 13.97 -1.71
C ASP A 39 10.86 13.25 -0.65
N TYR A 40 10.32 13.07 0.56
CA TYR A 40 10.94 12.28 1.61
C TYR A 40 10.03 11.14 2.05
N ILE A 41 10.65 10.03 2.46
CA ILE A 41 9.92 8.88 2.99
C ILE A 41 9.50 9.21 4.43
N GLY A 42 8.21 9.50 4.61
CA GLY A 42 7.59 10.00 5.84
C GLY A 42 7.29 8.95 6.91
N GLY A 43 7.95 7.79 6.85
CA GLY A 43 7.80 6.69 7.81
C GLY A 43 6.89 5.55 7.35
N LEU A 44 6.87 4.47 8.14
CA LEU A 44 6.10 3.26 7.86
C LEU A 44 4.59 3.53 7.95
N ALA A 45 3.87 3.31 6.85
CA ALA A 45 2.42 3.41 6.76
C ALA A 45 1.71 2.06 6.90
N GLY A 46 2.40 0.96 6.62
CA GLY A 46 1.81 -0.38 6.64
C GLY A 46 2.73 -1.44 6.05
N LEU A 47 2.15 -2.60 5.77
CA LEU A 47 2.81 -3.73 5.12
C LEU A 47 1.99 -4.19 3.93
N ALA A 48 2.69 -4.62 2.89
CA ALA A 48 2.12 -5.32 1.75
C ALA A 48 2.56 -6.79 1.82
N GLN A 49 1.64 -7.71 1.60
CA GLN A 49 1.89 -9.15 1.68
C GLN A 49 1.19 -9.89 0.56
N LYS A 50 1.78 -10.99 0.11
CA LYS A 50 1.10 -11.87 -0.84
C LYS A 50 -0.07 -12.57 -0.15
N SER A 51 -1.25 -12.54 -0.78
CA SER A 51 -2.42 -13.27 -0.31
C SER A 51 -2.15 -14.78 -0.27
N LYS A 52 -2.89 -15.51 0.58
CA LYS A 52 -2.77 -16.97 0.71
C LYS A 52 -2.99 -17.73 -0.61
N SER A 53 -3.83 -17.19 -1.50
CA SER A 53 -4.08 -17.78 -2.83
C SER A 53 -2.96 -17.49 -3.83
N GLY A 54 -2.05 -16.56 -3.52
CA GLY A 54 -1.01 -16.08 -4.43
C GLY A 54 -1.51 -15.17 -5.56
N LYS A 55 -2.81 -14.86 -5.61
CA LYS A 55 -3.43 -14.12 -6.73
C LYS A 55 -3.47 -12.60 -6.53
N ALA A 56 -3.30 -12.15 -5.30
CA ALA A 56 -3.36 -10.75 -4.91
C ALA A 56 -2.25 -10.38 -3.93
N ILE A 57 -2.00 -9.08 -3.82
CA ILE A 57 -1.20 -8.44 -2.79
C ILE A 57 -2.17 -7.71 -1.87
N ASN A 58 -2.14 -8.05 -0.58
CA ASN A 58 -2.89 -7.38 0.46
C ASN A 58 -2.02 -6.26 1.04
N ILE A 59 -2.63 -5.11 1.30
CA ILE A 59 -1.98 -3.93 1.86
C ILE A 59 -2.72 -3.64 3.17
N ASP A 60 -2.03 -3.86 4.28
CA ASP A 60 -2.53 -3.63 5.62
C ASP A 60 -1.86 -2.36 6.17
N LEU A 61 -2.64 -1.30 6.34
CA LEU A 61 -2.15 -0.04 6.89
C LEU A 61 -2.19 -0.06 8.42
N VAL A 62 -1.29 0.70 9.07
CA VAL A 62 -1.25 0.83 10.53
C VAL A 62 -2.50 1.49 11.12
N CYS A 63 -3.31 2.17 10.29
CA CYS A 63 -4.64 2.67 10.63
C CYS A 63 -5.74 1.60 10.59
N GLY A 64 -5.42 0.35 10.30
CA GLY A 64 -6.40 -0.74 10.22
C GLY A 64 -7.22 -0.76 8.92
N ASP A 65 -7.00 0.19 8.01
CA ASP A 65 -7.55 0.11 6.66
C ASP A 65 -6.81 -0.95 5.85
N ARG A 66 -7.57 -1.70 5.07
CA ARG A 66 -7.07 -2.84 4.30
C ARG A 66 -7.44 -2.71 2.84
N PHE A 67 -6.47 -3.00 1.99
CA PHE A 67 -6.65 -2.96 0.55
C PHE A 67 -6.09 -4.21 -0.09
N THR A 68 -6.52 -4.47 -1.32
CA THR A 68 -6.02 -5.56 -2.12
C THR A 68 -5.86 -5.14 -3.57
N VAL A 69 -4.85 -5.69 -4.22
CA VAL A 69 -4.56 -5.48 -5.64
C VAL A 69 -4.21 -6.80 -6.28
N SER A 70 -4.70 -7.05 -7.49
CA SER A 70 -4.39 -8.25 -8.25
C SER A 70 -2.90 -8.33 -8.54
N LEU A 71 -2.29 -9.49 -8.29
CA LEU A 71 -0.87 -9.70 -8.56
C LEU A 71 -0.55 -9.57 -10.06
N GLU A 72 -1.48 -10.00 -10.91
CA GLU A 72 -1.38 -9.82 -12.36
C GLU A 72 -1.27 -8.35 -12.75
N SER A 73 -2.16 -7.49 -12.23
CA SER A 73 -2.13 -6.05 -12.52
C SER A 73 -0.86 -5.40 -11.99
N VAL A 74 -0.36 -5.81 -10.82
CA VAL A 74 0.93 -5.31 -10.31
C VAL A 74 2.08 -5.72 -11.24
N ARG A 75 2.10 -6.96 -11.72
CA ARG A 75 3.09 -7.41 -12.71
C ARG A 75 2.98 -6.62 -14.01
N ALA A 76 1.77 -6.38 -14.50
CA ALA A 76 1.55 -5.58 -15.71
C ALA A 76 2.07 -4.14 -15.56
N VAL A 77 1.95 -3.54 -14.37
CA VAL A 77 2.54 -2.23 -14.07
C VAL A 77 4.07 -2.29 -14.01
N ILE A 78 4.65 -3.30 -13.37
CA ILE A 78 6.11 -3.51 -13.30
C ILE A 78 6.71 -3.71 -14.70
N ASP A 79 6.08 -4.55 -15.51
CA ASP A 79 6.44 -4.82 -16.90
C ASP A 79 6.11 -3.66 -17.86
N LYS A 80 5.58 -2.54 -17.34
CA LYS A 80 5.18 -1.34 -18.08
C LYS A 80 4.13 -1.59 -19.17
N LYS A 81 3.37 -2.68 -19.06
CA LYS A 81 2.21 -3.00 -19.92
C LYS A 81 1.00 -2.16 -19.54
N GLU A 82 0.87 -1.84 -18.26
CA GLU A 82 -0.15 -0.93 -17.74
C GLU A 82 0.50 0.23 -16.98
N ARG A 83 -0.18 1.38 -16.94
CA ARG A 83 0.30 2.55 -16.17
C ARG A 83 -0.15 2.51 -14.71
N HIS A 84 -1.28 1.86 -14.45
CA HIS A 84 -1.93 1.83 -13.14
C HIS A 84 -2.56 0.46 -12.89
N ALA A 85 -2.67 0.08 -11.62
CA ALA A 85 -3.42 -1.09 -11.18
C ALA A 85 -4.52 -0.62 -10.22
N ALA A 86 -5.73 -1.15 -10.39
CA ALA A 86 -6.85 -0.81 -9.52
C ALA A 86 -6.66 -1.44 -8.13
N VAL A 87 -6.84 -0.62 -7.09
CA VAL A 87 -6.77 -1.05 -5.70
C VAL A 87 -8.20 -1.12 -5.16
N ALA A 88 -8.56 -2.26 -4.57
CA ALA A 88 -9.86 -2.48 -3.95
C ALA A 88 -9.75 -2.39 -2.42
N GLU A 89 -10.73 -1.77 -1.78
CA GLU A 89 -10.86 -1.77 -0.32
C GLU A 89 -11.40 -3.12 0.15
N VAL A 90 -10.80 -3.68 1.19
CA VAL A 90 -11.28 -4.90 1.85
C VAL A 90 -12.06 -4.47 3.09
N PRO A 91 -13.38 -4.73 3.17
CA PRO A 91 -14.17 -4.30 4.31
C PRO A 91 -13.67 -4.96 5.60
N SER A 92 -13.20 -4.14 6.55
CA SER A 92 -12.75 -4.60 7.86
C SER A 92 -13.96 -5.02 8.71
N GLN A 93 -14.13 -6.32 8.92
CA GLN A 93 -15.11 -6.85 9.88
C GLN A 93 -14.59 -6.50 11.30
N ALA A 94 -15.27 -5.56 11.96
CA ALA A 94 -14.87 -4.89 13.21
C ALA A 94 -13.70 -3.91 13.05
N ARG A 95 -14.03 -2.64 12.74
CA ARG A 95 -13.18 -1.51 13.11
C ARG A 95 -13.07 -1.48 14.63
N ASP A 96 -11.90 -1.78 15.16
CA ASP A 96 -11.61 -1.53 16.57
C ASP A 96 -11.82 -0.02 16.83
N PRO A 97 -12.71 0.38 17.75
CA PRO A 97 -13.06 1.78 17.97
C PRO A 97 -11.88 2.61 18.50
N SER A 98 -10.79 1.98 18.95
CA SER A 98 -9.55 2.65 19.38
C SER A 98 -8.69 3.11 18.20
N VAL A 99 -8.87 2.51 17.01
CA VAL A 99 -8.15 2.86 15.77
C VAL A 99 -8.91 3.93 14.96
N ARG A 100 -10.10 4.33 15.43
CA ARG A 100 -11.04 5.28 14.78
C ARG A 100 -10.46 6.67 14.48
N ASN A 101 -9.31 7.00 15.05
CA ASN A 101 -8.68 8.31 14.97
C ASN A 101 -7.38 8.33 14.16
N ARG A 102 -7.21 7.39 13.22
CA ARG A 102 -6.12 7.39 12.22
C ARG A 102 -6.70 7.23 10.82
N LEU A 103 -7.50 8.17 10.34
CA LEU A 103 -8.03 8.14 8.97
C LEU A 103 -6.86 8.12 7.97
N ILE A 104 -7.01 7.45 6.82
CA ILE A 104 -6.08 7.61 5.69
C ILE A 104 -5.89 9.10 5.32
N SER A 105 -6.89 9.94 5.58
CA SER A 105 -6.78 11.40 5.47
C SER A 105 -5.64 12.00 6.32
N GLU A 106 -5.26 11.41 7.45
CA GLU A 106 -4.10 11.84 8.25
C GLU A 106 -2.75 11.53 7.57
N PHE A 107 -2.76 10.71 6.53
CA PHE A 107 -1.62 10.44 5.66
C PHE A 107 -1.61 11.40 4.45
N SER A 108 -2.68 12.16 4.24
CA SER A 108 -2.82 13.06 3.08
C SER A 108 -2.14 14.42 3.23
N GLY A 109 -1.59 14.73 4.43
CA GLY A 109 -0.83 15.96 4.65
C GLY A 109 -1.65 17.24 4.41
N ILE A 110 -2.97 17.17 4.58
CA ILE A 110 -3.85 18.33 4.58
C ILE A 110 -4.24 18.56 6.04
N GLU A 111 -3.62 19.55 6.68
CA GLU A 111 -4.14 20.18 7.90
C GLU A 111 -5.39 21.00 7.59
#